data_AF-A0A5K1GSL1-F1
#
_entry.id   AF-A0A5K1GSL1-F1
#
_cell.length_a   1.000
_cell.length_b   1.000
_cell.length_c   1.000
_cell.angle_alpha   90.00
_cell.angle_beta   90.00
_cell.angle_gamma   90.00
#
_symmetry.space_group_name_H-M   'P 1'
#
loop_
_entity.id
_entity.type
_entity.pdbx_description
1 polymer ?
#
loop_
_entity_poly.entity_id
_entity_poly.type
_entity_poly.pdbx_seq_one_letter_code
_entity_poly.pdbx_strand_id
1 'polypeptide(L)'
;CPRELQVVDGDVVACKSACGAFGLDQYCCSGSFASPTLCRPSYYSTIFKSACPRAYSYAFDDGTSTFTCKAVAYTITFCPTFDR
;
A
#
# COMPACT_ATOMS: atom_id res chain seq x y z
N CYS A 1 0.00 -12.11 -4.65
CA CYS A 1 -1.22 -11.40 -4.21
C CYS A 1 -2.19 -12.42 -3.60
N PRO A 2 -2.71 -12.22 -2.37
CA PRO A 2 -3.76 -13.06 -1.77
C PRO A 2 -4.99 -13.17 -2.68
N ARG A 3 -5.65 -14.32 -2.71
CA ARG A 3 -6.73 -14.62 -3.67
C ARG A 3 -7.85 -13.58 -3.64
N GLU A 4 -8.25 -13.18 -2.45
CA GLU A 4 -9.30 -12.20 -2.17
C GLU A 4 -8.97 -10.77 -2.61
N LEU A 5 -7.70 -10.50 -2.97
CA LEU A 5 -7.23 -9.21 -3.47
C LEU A 5 -6.89 -9.23 -4.97
N GLN A 6 -6.94 -10.39 -5.63
CA GLN A 6 -6.52 -10.52 -7.02
C GLN A 6 -7.48 -9.81 -7.98
N VAL A 7 -6.92 -9.17 -9.01
CA VAL A 7 -7.61 -8.84 -10.25
C VAL A 7 -7.12 -9.81 -11.31
N VAL A 8 -8.03 -10.55 -11.92
CA VAL A 8 -7.71 -11.64 -12.85
C VAL A 8 -8.23 -11.31 -14.24
N ASP A 9 -7.35 -11.41 -15.22
CA ASP A 9 -7.66 -11.38 -16.65
C ASP A 9 -6.73 -12.38 -17.36
N GLY A 10 -7.17 -13.65 -17.39
CA GLY A 10 -6.30 -14.79 -17.67
C GLY A 10 -5.36 -15.10 -16.50
N ASP A 11 -4.37 -14.24 -16.31
CA ASP A 11 -3.44 -14.26 -15.17
C ASP A 11 -3.82 -13.22 -14.11
N VAL A 12 -3.15 -13.24 -12.96
CA VAL A 12 -3.27 -12.17 -11.96
C VAL A 12 -2.56 -10.91 -12.49
N VAL A 13 -3.34 -9.94 -12.96
CA VAL A 13 -2.83 -8.71 -13.58
C VAL A 13 -2.66 -7.56 -12.59
N ALA A 14 -3.33 -7.60 -11.42
CA ALA A 14 -3.16 -6.60 -10.36
C ALA A 14 -3.53 -7.16 -8.99
N CYS A 15 -3.23 -6.37 -7.94
CA CYS A 15 -3.58 -6.67 -6.55
C CYS A 15 -4.27 -5.46 -5.92
N LYS A 16 -5.53 -5.60 -5.50
CA LYS A 16 -6.27 -4.57 -4.76
C LYS A 16 -5.67 -4.39 -3.37
N SER A 17 -5.73 -3.17 -2.83
CA SER A 17 -5.56 -2.97 -1.39
C SER A 17 -6.75 -3.57 -0.64
N ALA A 18 -6.62 -3.80 0.67
CA ALA A 18 -7.75 -4.25 1.48
C ALA A 18 -8.92 -3.26 1.47
N CYS A 19 -8.64 -1.94 1.48
CA CYS A 19 -9.68 -0.94 1.32
C CYS A 19 -10.39 -1.08 -0.04
N GLY A 20 -9.63 -1.22 -1.14
CA GLY A 20 -10.21 -1.38 -2.47
C GLY A 20 -10.96 -2.70 -2.69
N ALA A 21 -10.68 -3.73 -1.89
CA ALA A 21 -11.38 -5.01 -1.95
C ALA A 21 -12.63 -5.05 -1.07
N PHE A 22 -12.57 -4.48 0.14
CA PHE A 22 -13.60 -4.68 1.16
C PHE A 22 -14.37 -3.41 1.54
N GLY A 23 -13.82 -2.21 1.33
CA GLY A 23 -14.48 -0.94 1.66
C GLY A 23 -14.73 -0.71 3.15
N LEU A 24 -14.13 -1.50 4.05
CA LEU A 24 -14.35 -1.39 5.49
C LEU A 24 -13.50 -0.27 6.10
N ASP A 25 -14.07 0.46 7.06
CA ASP A 25 -13.42 1.60 7.72
C ASP A 25 -12.04 1.25 8.31
N GLN A 26 -11.88 0.06 8.88
CA GLN A 26 -10.60 -0.39 9.44
C GLN A 26 -9.48 -0.57 8.39
N TYR A 27 -9.83 -0.76 7.11
CA TYR A 27 -8.87 -0.89 6.01
C TYR A 27 -8.70 0.41 5.24
N CYS A 28 -9.73 1.24 5.21
CA CYS A 28 -9.73 2.54 4.54
C CYS A 28 -9.28 3.69 5.44
N CYS A 29 -9.13 3.43 6.75
CA CYS A 29 -8.85 4.44 7.76
C CYS A 29 -9.86 5.60 7.74
N SER A 30 -11.14 5.25 7.71
CA SER A 30 -12.28 6.19 7.72
C SER A 30 -13.10 6.03 9.00
N GLY A 31 -14.08 6.93 9.21
CA GLY A 31 -14.97 6.88 10.37
C GLY A 31 -14.20 6.88 11.69
N SER A 32 -14.47 5.89 12.55
CA SER A 32 -13.77 5.72 13.83
C SER A 32 -12.28 5.37 13.68
N PHE A 33 -11.81 5.03 12.48
CA PHE A 33 -10.42 4.74 12.17
C PHE A 33 -9.74 5.92 11.46
N ALA A 34 -10.34 7.10 11.40
CA ALA A 34 -9.76 8.28 10.75
C ALA A 34 -8.60 8.94 11.53
N SER A 35 -7.77 8.14 12.22
CA SER A 35 -6.55 8.62 12.87
C SER A 35 -5.44 7.56 12.83
N PRO A 36 -4.15 7.97 12.84
CA PRO A 36 -3.02 7.04 12.86
C PRO A 36 -2.98 6.13 14.09
N THR A 37 -3.54 6.58 15.22
CA THR A 37 -3.56 5.81 16.47
C THR A 37 -4.63 4.71 16.45
N LEU A 38 -5.72 4.91 15.71
CA LEU A 38 -6.86 3.99 15.63
C LEU A 38 -6.77 3.06 14.42
N CYS A 39 -6.34 3.56 13.26
CA CYS A 39 -6.10 2.71 12.09
C CYS A 39 -4.71 2.11 12.13
N ARG A 40 -4.65 0.86 12.58
CA ARG A 40 -3.41 0.09 12.69
C ARG A 40 -3.13 -0.71 11.42
N PRO A 41 -1.86 -1.09 11.17
CA PRO A 41 -1.52 -2.02 10.10
C PRO A 41 -2.37 -3.30 10.21
N SER A 42 -2.89 -3.76 9.08
CA SER A 42 -3.64 -5.01 8.97
C SER A 42 -2.75 -6.13 8.41
N TYR A 43 -3.22 -7.37 8.51
CA TYR A 43 -2.59 -8.51 7.81
C TYR A 43 -2.38 -8.23 6.31
N TYR A 44 -3.31 -7.52 5.67
CA TYR A 44 -3.17 -7.19 4.26
C TYR A 44 -2.12 -6.11 4.00
N SER A 45 -2.08 -5.05 4.81
CA SER A 45 -1.08 -3.99 4.60
C SER A 45 0.35 -4.50 4.84
N THR A 46 0.55 -5.43 5.78
CA THR A 46 1.89 -6.00 6.00
C THR A 46 2.41 -6.78 4.78
N ILE A 47 1.55 -7.42 3.99
CA ILE A 47 1.94 -8.09 2.74
C ILE A 47 2.53 -7.08 1.74
N PHE A 48 1.85 -5.94 1.54
CA PHE A 48 2.35 -4.88 0.66
C PHE A 48 3.64 -4.26 1.20
N LYS A 49 3.74 -4.08 2.52
CA LYS A 49 4.94 -3.54 3.16
C LYS A 49 6.15 -4.45 2.98
N SER A 50 5.96 -5.77 3.14
CA SER A 50 7.04 -6.74 2.92
C SER A 50 7.48 -6.80 1.46
N ALA A 51 6.55 -6.67 0.51
CA ALA A 51 6.87 -6.68 -0.91
C ALA A 51 7.56 -5.38 -1.37
N CYS A 52 7.15 -4.23 -0.83
CA CYS A 52 7.66 -2.91 -1.18
C CYS A 52 7.92 -2.07 0.09
N PRO A 53 9.03 -2.28 0.82
CA PRO A 53 9.28 -1.65 2.13
C PRO A 53 9.33 -0.12 2.12
N ARG A 54 9.66 0.46 0.97
CA ARG A 54 9.77 1.92 0.75
C ARG A 54 8.47 2.54 0.21
N ALA A 55 7.41 1.76 0.06
CA ALA A 55 6.11 2.27 -0.37
C ALA A 55 5.13 2.30 0.82
N TYR A 56 4.15 3.21 0.73
CA TYR A 56 3.00 3.20 1.63
C TYR A 56 2.17 1.94 1.40
N SER A 57 1.94 1.18 2.46
CA SER A 57 1.14 -0.04 2.43
C SER A 57 -0.31 0.13 2.91
N TYR A 58 -0.59 1.21 3.65
CA TYR A 58 -1.92 1.67 4.06
C TYR A 58 -1.89 3.18 4.32
N ALA A 59 -3.04 3.80 4.65
CA ALA A 59 -3.18 5.25 4.65
C ALA A 59 -2.25 6.00 5.62
N PHE A 60 -1.86 5.39 6.75
CA PHE A 60 -1.01 6.04 7.77
C PHE A 60 0.38 5.40 7.92
N ASP A 61 0.93 4.80 6.85
CA ASP A 61 2.26 4.16 6.84
C ASP A 61 3.41 5.16 6.67
N ASP A 62 3.72 5.97 7.68
CA ASP A 62 4.62 7.13 7.54
C ASP A 62 6.13 6.84 7.74
N GLY A 63 6.50 6.03 8.74
CA GLY A 63 7.87 6.02 9.30
C GLY A 63 8.97 5.51 8.36
N THR A 64 8.65 4.75 7.32
CA THR A 64 9.61 4.23 6.33
C THR A 64 9.21 4.49 4.88
N SER A 65 8.09 5.20 4.67
CA SER A 65 7.50 5.44 3.36
C SER A 65 7.48 6.92 2.99
N THR A 66 7.67 7.81 3.97
CA THR A 66 7.74 9.25 3.73
C THR A 66 9.16 9.63 3.29
N PHE A 67 9.32 10.13 2.07
CA PHE A 67 10.57 10.66 1.57
C PHE A 67 10.38 12.12 1.20
N THR A 68 11.23 13.00 1.75
CA THR A 68 11.22 14.43 1.43
C THR A 68 12.55 14.80 0.78
N CYS A 69 12.49 15.60 -0.29
CA CYS A 69 13.68 16.05 -1.00
C CYS A 69 13.42 17.44 -1.59
N LYS A 70 14.43 18.33 -1.52
CA LYS A 70 14.44 19.57 -2.31
C LYS A 70 15.05 19.24 -3.67
N ALA A 71 14.21 19.09 -4.69
CA ALA A 71 14.64 18.73 -6.03
C ALA A 71 14.06 19.70 -7.07
N VAL A 72 14.79 19.88 -8.17
CA VAL A 72 14.34 20.66 -9.33
C VAL A 72 13.62 19.79 -10.38
N ALA A 73 13.79 18.47 -10.31
CA ALA A 73 13.15 17.49 -11.19
C ALA A 73 13.06 16.12 -10.50
N TYR A 74 12.14 15.28 -10.98
CA TYR A 74 11.96 13.89 -10.54
C TYR A 74 11.94 12.97 -11.77
N THR A 75 12.40 11.73 -11.59
CA THR A 75 12.29 10.66 -12.61
C THR A 75 11.38 9.57 -12.08
N ILE A 76 10.41 9.14 -12.89
CA ILE A 76 9.52 8.02 -12.57
C ILE A 76 9.83 6.91 -13.56
N THR A 77 10.21 5.75 -13.03
CA THR A 77 10.57 4.56 -13.82
C THR A 77 9.57 3.44 -13.55
N PHE A 78 9.00 2.88 -14.60
CA PHE A 78 8.18 1.67 -14.53
C PHE A 78 9.06 0.43 -14.67
N CYS A 79 8.73 -0.63 -13.92
CA CYS A 79 9.54 -1.85 -13.85
C CYS A 79 11.02 -1.60 -13.49
N PRO A 80 11.34 -0.79 -12.46
CA PRO A 80 12.72 -0.61 -12.01
C PRO A 80 13.28 -1.94 -11.49
N THR A 81 14.52 -2.25 -11.83
CA THR A 81 15.26 -3.36 -11.23
C THR A 81 15.73 -2.92 -9.84
N PHE A 82 14.87 -3.03 -8.83
CA PHE A 82 15.33 -2.89 -7.45
C PHE A 82 16.17 -4.13 -7.12
N ASP A 83 17.47 -3.96 -6.90
CA ASP A 83 18.30 -5.01 -6.28
C ASP A 83 17.63 -5.36 -4.95
N ARG A 84 17.31 -6.65 -4.77
CA ARG A 84 16.57 -7.15 -3.60
C ARG A 84 17.40 -7.05 -2.33
#